data_AF-A0A6C0F8I3-F1
#
_entry.id   AF-A0A6C0F8I3-F1
#
_cell.length_a   1.000
_cell.length_b   1.000
_cell.length_c   1.000
_cell.angle_alpha   90.00
_cell.angle_beta   90.00
_cell.angle_gamma   90.00
#
_symmetry.space_group_name_H-M   'P 1'
#
loop_
_entity.id
_entity.type
_entity.pdbx_description
1 polymer ?
#
loop_
_entity_poly.entity_id
_entity_poly.type
_entity_poly.pdbx_seq_one_letter_code
_entity_poly.pdbx_strand_id
1 'polypeptide(L)'
;MDEASKPIPMPRDVMLVAYAISQNLPPEKTEFKNDILTFIKNDLVYRSPEMRIHPSVWLIFETSIMKKNIPIPMEPWEHKIVDIFIGKTPLDEALSMTK
;
A
#
# COMPACT_ATOMS: atom_id res chain seq x y z
N MET A 1 31.08 -4.37 18.05
CA MET A 1 30.38 -4.06 16.78
C MET A 1 29.31 -3.07 17.14
N ASP A 2 29.48 -1.81 16.77
CA ASP A 2 28.50 -0.76 17.02
C ASP A 2 27.18 -1.08 16.30
N GLU A 3 26.09 -1.19 17.05
CA GLU A 3 24.72 -1.32 16.53
C GLU A 3 24.20 -0.03 15.87
N ALA A 4 25.03 1.01 15.76
CA ALA A 4 24.63 2.38 15.48
C ALA A 4 24.50 2.77 14.00
N SER A 5 24.28 1.83 13.09
CA SER A 5 24.23 2.15 11.64
C SER A 5 23.18 1.39 10.85
N LYS A 6 22.11 0.89 11.51
CA LYS A 6 20.94 0.48 10.73
C LYS A 6 20.30 1.73 10.14
N PRO A 7 20.21 1.87 8.80
CA PRO A 7 19.60 3.03 8.19
C PRO A 7 18.15 3.13 8.69
N ILE A 8 17.76 4.33 9.12
CA ILE A 8 16.36 4.62 9.46
C ILE A 8 15.57 4.41 8.16
N PRO A 9 14.62 3.46 8.12
CA PRO A 9 13.85 3.24 6.91
C PRO A 9 13.08 4.52 6.57
N MET A 10 13.23 4.99 5.32
CA MET A 10 12.50 6.17 4.87
C MET A 10 10.99 5.91 4.96
N PRO A 11 10.20 6.92 5.36
CA PRO A 11 8.75 6.81 5.36
C PRO A 11 8.23 6.38 3.98
N ARG A 12 7.32 5.41 3.96
CA ARG A 12 6.76 4.85 2.73
C ARG A 12 5.65 5.77 2.20
N ASP A 13 5.67 6.04 0.90
CA ASP A 13 4.65 6.84 0.20
C ASP A 13 3.39 6.00 0.00
N VAL A 14 2.26 6.45 0.58
CA VAL A 14 0.96 5.76 0.48
C VAL A 14 0.53 5.57 -0.97
N MET A 15 0.80 6.53 -1.86
CA MET A 15 0.40 6.44 -3.27
C MET A 15 1.12 5.30 -3.99
N LEU A 16 2.42 5.13 -3.74
CA LEU A 16 3.20 4.03 -4.33
C LEU A 16 2.72 2.68 -3.82
N VAL A 17 2.43 2.59 -2.52
CA VAL A 17 1.92 1.36 -1.89
C VAL A 17 0.53 1.01 -2.42
N ALA A 18 -0.38 1.99 -2.47
CA ALA A 18 -1.72 1.82 -3.03
C ALA A 18 -1.66 1.38 -4.49
N TYR A 19 -0.79 2.00 -5.29
CA TYR A 19 -0.59 1.61 -6.68
C TYR A 19 -0.06 0.17 -6.79
N ALA A 20 0.96 -0.21 -6.03
CA ALA A 20 1.51 -1.57 -6.04
C ALA A 20 0.46 -2.62 -5.67
N ILE A 21 -0.39 -2.35 -4.67
CA ILE A 21 -1.51 -3.21 -4.30
C ILE A 21 -2.49 -3.33 -5.47
N SER A 22 -2.88 -2.23 -6.12
CA SER A 22 -3.82 -2.25 -7.27
C SER A 22 -3.35 -3.11 -8.43
N GLN A 23 -2.04 -3.26 -8.58
CA GLN A 23 -1.41 -4.08 -9.62
C GLN A 23 -1.31 -5.57 -9.25
N ASN A 24 -1.36 -5.89 -7.96
CA ASN A 24 -1.23 -7.26 -7.44
C ASN A 24 -2.59 -7.88 -7.06
N LEU A 25 -3.69 -7.15 -7.22
CA LEU A 25 -5.02 -7.68 -6.97
C LEU A 25 -5.41 -8.72 -8.02
N PRO A 26 -6.12 -9.80 -7.62
CA PRO A 26 -6.74 -10.71 -8.56
C PRO A 26 -7.70 -9.97 -9.53
N PRO A 27 -7.80 -10.38 -10.80
CA PRO A 27 -8.62 -9.70 -11.81
C PRO A 27 -10.09 -9.52 -11.42
N GLU A 28 -10.64 -10.46 -10.65
CA GLU A 28 -12.02 -10.49 -10.19
C GLU A 28 -12.32 -9.49 -9.06
N LYS A 29 -11.30 -8.98 -8.34
CA LYS A 29 -11.46 -8.03 -7.23
C LYS A 29 -11.59 -6.59 -7.73
N THR A 30 -12.53 -6.38 -8.64
CA THR A 30 -12.75 -5.10 -9.35
C THR A 30 -13.19 -3.98 -8.41
N GLU A 31 -14.03 -4.28 -7.41
CA GLU A 31 -14.46 -3.28 -6.42
C GLU A 31 -13.28 -2.77 -5.58
N PHE A 32 -12.45 -3.68 -5.06
CA PHE A 32 -11.27 -3.30 -4.28
C PHE A 32 -10.29 -2.47 -5.13
N LYS A 33 -10.09 -2.87 -6.39
CA LYS A 33 -9.27 -2.09 -7.32
C LYS A 33 -9.85 -0.69 -7.54
N ASN A 34 -11.16 -0.56 -7.68
CA ASN A 34 -11.83 0.73 -7.86
C ASN A 34 -11.75 1.61 -6.61
N ASP A 35 -11.88 1.04 -5.41
CA ASP A 35 -11.68 1.75 -4.15
C ASP A 35 -10.28 2.38 -4.09
N ILE A 36 -9.25 1.59 -4.41
CA ILE A 36 -7.86 2.06 -4.44
C ILE A 36 -7.66 3.17 -5.48
N LEU A 37 -8.12 2.97 -6.71
CA LEU A 37 -7.95 3.95 -7.77
C LEU A 37 -8.69 5.25 -7.49
N THR A 38 -9.85 5.18 -6.83
CA THR A 38 -10.63 6.33 -6.38
C THR A 38 -9.87 7.09 -5.30
N PHE A 39 -9.35 6.39 -4.30
CA PHE A 39 -8.51 6.99 -3.25
C PHE A 39 -7.26 7.67 -3.84
N ILE A 40 -6.56 7.02 -4.77
CA ILE A 40 -5.41 7.64 -5.44
C ILE A 40 -5.83 8.94 -6.14
N LYS A 41 -6.88 8.90 -6.97
CA LYS A 41 -7.31 10.04 -7.79
C LYS A 41 -7.86 11.20 -6.97
N ASN A 42 -8.65 10.92 -5.95
CA ASN A 42 -9.38 11.94 -5.19
C ASN A 42 -8.56 12.45 -4.01
N ASP A 43 -7.85 11.57 -3.32
CA ASP A 43 -7.19 11.90 -2.06
C ASP A 43 -5.68 12.13 -2.20
N LEU A 44 -5.00 11.55 -3.19
CA LEU A 44 -3.52 11.57 -3.24
C LEU A 44 -2.91 12.40 -4.36
N VAL A 45 -3.56 12.51 -5.53
CA VAL A 45 -3.00 13.17 -6.74
C VAL A 45 -2.52 14.59 -6.46
N TYR A 46 -3.25 15.37 -5.67
CA TYR A 46 -2.92 16.76 -5.36
C TYR A 46 -2.20 16.94 -4.01
N ARG A 47 -1.87 15.87 -3.29
CA ARG A 47 -1.12 15.95 -2.03
C ARG A 47 0.37 16.09 -2.32
N SER A 48 1.05 16.92 -1.52
CA SER A 48 2.50 17.01 -1.53
C SER A 48 3.14 15.69 -1.07
N PRO A 49 4.40 15.40 -1.45
CA PRO A 49 5.10 14.19 -1.02
C PRO A 49 5.12 14.01 0.50
N GLU A 50 5.28 15.09 1.26
CA GLU A 50 5.31 15.10 2.72
C GLU A 50 3.96 14.66 3.31
N MET A 51 2.86 15.06 2.67
CA MET A 51 1.53 14.62 3.09
C MET A 51 1.26 13.16 2.76
N ARG A 52 1.83 12.61 1.67
CA ARG A 52 1.65 11.20 1.28
C ARG A 52 2.38 10.22 2.19
N ILE A 53 3.36 10.67 2.95
CA ILE A 53 4.02 9.89 3.99
C ILE A 53 3.42 10.13 5.39
N HIS A 54 2.50 11.09 5.52
CA HIS A 54 1.96 11.51 6.81
C HIS A 54 1.06 10.42 7.42
N PRO A 55 1.14 10.15 8.74
CA PRO A 55 0.37 9.09 9.40
C PRO A 55 -1.16 9.18 9.21
N SER A 56 -1.71 10.40 9.11
CA SER A 56 -3.15 10.58 8.91
C SER A 56 -3.63 10.06 7.54
N VAL A 57 -2.80 10.16 6.50
CA VAL A 57 -3.13 9.63 5.16
C VAL A 57 -3.04 8.11 5.17
N TRP A 58 -2.03 7.57 5.87
CA TRP A 58 -1.91 6.14 6.13
C TRP A 58 -3.12 5.58 6.85
N LEU A 59 -3.62 6.28 7.88
CA LEU A 59 -4.79 5.84 8.65
C LEU A 59 -6.05 5.78 7.78
N ILE A 60 -6.27 6.77 6.90
CA ILE A 60 -7.38 6.74 5.94
C ILE A 60 -7.24 5.53 5.01
N PHE A 61 -6.04 5.30 4.46
CA PHE A 61 -5.81 4.15 3.59
C PHE A 61 -6.05 2.82 4.30
N GLU A 62 -5.55 2.67 5.53
CA GLU A 62 -5.75 1.49 6.36
C GLU A 62 -7.24 1.24 6.65
N THR A 63 -7.95 2.27 7.10
CA THR A 63 -9.32 2.11 7.64
C THR A 63 -10.38 2.08 6.55
N SER A 64 -10.27 2.96 5.55
CA SER A 64 -11.30 3.12 4.53
C SER A 64 -11.13 2.16 3.35
N ILE A 65 -9.91 1.68 3.10
CA ILE A 65 -9.61 0.86 1.92
C ILE A 65 -9.17 -0.54 2.33
N MET A 66 -8.09 -0.67 3.11
CA MET A 66 -7.53 -1.98 3.44
C MET A 66 -8.46 -2.80 4.32
N LYS A 67 -8.87 -2.29 5.49
CA LYS A 67 -9.75 -3.01 6.44
C LYS A 67 -11.17 -3.22 5.90
N LYS A 68 -11.63 -2.39 4.97
CA LYS A 68 -12.91 -2.59 4.27
C LYS A 68 -12.87 -3.85 3.41
N ASN A 69 -11.77 -4.05 2.67
CA ASN A 69 -11.65 -5.11 1.66
C ASN A 69 -10.98 -6.39 2.19
N ILE A 70 -10.06 -6.27 3.16
CA ILE A 70 -9.36 -7.37 3.84
C ILE A 70 -9.39 -7.07 5.35
N PRO A 71 -10.51 -7.34 6.05
CA PRO A 71 -10.57 -7.18 7.50
C PRO A 71 -9.63 -8.16 8.22
N ILE A 72 -9.60 -9.41 7.73
CA ILE A 72 -8.75 -10.50 8.21
C ILE A 72 -8.27 -11.26 6.96
N PRO A 73 -6.97 -11.36 6.69
CA PRO A 73 -6.46 -12.13 5.57
C PRO A 73 -6.64 -13.62 5.82
N MET A 74 -7.35 -14.29 4.92
CA MET A 74 -7.64 -15.73 4.93
C MET A 74 -7.17 -16.42 3.65
N GLU A 75 -7.14 -15.71 2.52
CA GLU A 75 -6.71 -16.23 1.23
C GLU A 75 -5.23 -15.88 0.93
N PRO A 76 -4.49 -16.70 0.16
CA PRO A 76 -3.08 -16.43 -0.16
C PRO A 76 -2.84 -15.06 -0.81
N TRP A 77 -3.76 -14.60 -1.67
CA TRP A 77 -3.65 -13.29 -2.30
C TRP A 77 -3.84 -12.14 -1.30
N GLU A 78 -4.69 -12.32 -0.28
CA GLU A 78 -4.90 -11.33 0.78
C GLU A 78 -3.63 -11.15 1.62
N HIS A 79 -2.97 -12.26 1.98
CA HIS A 79 -1.67 -12.23 2.66
C HIS A 79 -0.63 -11.48 1.83
N LYS A 80 -0.56 -11.75 0.51
CA LYS A 80 0.34 -11.02 -0.40
C LYS A 80 0.09 -9.51 -0.37
N ILE A 81 -1.19 -9.10 -0.44
CA ILE A 81 -1.56 -7.68 -0.40
C ILE A 81 -1.21 -7.04 0.95
N VAL A 82 -1.47 -7.74 2.06
CA VAL A 82 -1.13 -7.28 3.41
C VAL A 82 0.39 -7.13 3.56
N ASP A 83 1.19 -8.07 3.03
CA ASP A 83 2.64 -8.03 3.10
C ASP A 83 3.23 -6.81 2.36
N ILE A 84 2.65 -6.42 1.20
CA ILE A 84 2.97 -5.15 0.53
C ILE A 84 2.58 -3.96 1.41
N PHE A 85 1.37 -3.97 1.97
CA PHE A 85 0.84 -2.88 2.80
C PHE A 85 1.72 -2.61 4.04
N ILE A 86 2.13 -3.66 4.77
CA ILE A 86 2.98 -3.51 5.97
C ILE A 86 4.47 -3.42 5.66
N GLY A 87 4.87 -3.62 4.40
CA GLY A 87 6.25 -3.41 3.93
C GLY A 87 7.16 -4.60 4.15
N LYS A 88 6.61 -5.81 4.29
CA LYS A 88 7.38 -7.05 4.20
C LYS A 88 7.82 -7.33 2.77
N THR A 89 6.97 -7.02 1.79
CA THR A 89 7.33 -7.07 0.36
C THR A 89 7.87 -5.69 -0.07
N PRO A 90 9.12 -5.62 -0.54
CA PRO A 90 9.68 -4.38 -1.11
C PRO A 90 8.86 -3.86 -2.29
N LEU A 91 8.80 -2.53 -2.47
CA LEU A 91 7.96 -1.91 -3.51
C LEU A 91 8.51 -2.15 -4.92
N ASP A 92 9.83 -2.19 -5.09
CA ASP A 92 10.50 -2.54 -6.34
C ASP A 92 10.14 -3.97 -6.77
N GLU A 93 10.12 -4.91 -5.83
CA GLU A 93 9.63 -6.27 -6.08
C GLU A 93 8.15 -6.23 -6.47
N ALA A 94 7.28 -5.63 -5.66
CA ALA A 94 5.84 -5.60 -5.88
C ALA A 94 5.43 -4.95 -7.22
N LEU A 95 6.17 -3.94 -7.69
CA LEU A 95 5.93 -3.25 -8.96
C LEU A 95 6.57 -3.99 -10.15
N SER A 96 7.63 -4.77 -9.94
CA SER A 96 8.28 -5.54 -11.01
C SER A 96 7.50 -6.78 -11.45
N MET A 97 6.60 -7.29 -10.60
CA MET A 97 5.75 -8.46 -10.87
C MET A 97 4.63 -8.21 -11.91
N THR A 98 4.57 -7.02 -12.50
CA THR A 98 3.54 -6.64 -13.50
C THR A 98 3.95 -6.91 -14.95
N LYS A 99 5.07 -7.60 -15.19
CA LYS A 99 5.54 -7.99 -16.54
C LYS A 99 5.14 -9.40 -16.92
#